data_AF-A0A2G2BTH2-F1
#
_entry.id   AF-A0A2G2BTH2-F1
#
_cell.length_a   1.000
_cell.length_b   1.000
_cell.length_c   1.000
_cell.angle_alpha   90.00
_cell.angle_beta   90.00
_cell.angle_gamma   90.00
#
_symmetry.space_group_name_H-M   'P 1'
#
loop_
_entity.id
_entity.type
_entity.pdbx_description
1 polymer ?
#
loop_
_entity_poly.entity_id
_entity_poly.type
_entity_poly.pdbx_seq_one_letter_code
_entity_poly.pdbx_strand_id
1 'polypeptide(L)' 'MLFLLLTGQESRTTSAVINPASLPQGFAQAEYMDICLAMLRACDEIHLLPGWKTSPGACAEYAMATKLGMAAVFLT' A
#
# COMPACT_ATOMS: atom_id res chain seq x y z
N MET A 1 2.46 -9.73 6.00
CA MET A 1 2.11 -8.74 4.96
C MET A 1 0.79 -8.13 5.40
N LEU A 2 0.84 -7.02 6.14
CA LEU A 2 -0.31 -6.48 6.87
C LEU A 2 -0.95 -5.34 6.06
N PHE A 3 -2.08 -5.67 5.42
CA PHE A 3 -3.19 -4.84 4.95
C PHE A 3 -2.93 -3.33 4.71
N LEU A 4 -2.78 -3.00 3.44
CA LEU A 4 -2.81 -1.65 2.91
C LEU A 4 -4.09 -1.50 2.09
N LEU A 5 -4.87 -0.45 2.33
CA LEU A 5 -5.94 -0.06 1.39
C LEU A 5 -5.41 1.15 0.63
N LEU A 6 -5.20 0.97 -0.67
CA LEU A 6 -4.81 2.04 -1.56
C LEU A 6 -6.03 2.53 -2.34
N THR A 7 -6.23 3.84 -2.47
CA THR A 7 -7.29 4.42 -3.32
C THR A 7 -6.68 5.01 -4.60
N GLY A 8 -7.37 4.85 -5.74
CA GLY A 8 -6.90 5.31 -7.06
C GLY A 8 -7.67 6.53 -7.61
N GLN A 9 -7.03 7.19 -8.59
CA GLN A 9 -7.36 8.50 -9.15
C GLN A 9 -8.81 8.75 -9.62
N GLU A 10 -9.21 10.00 -9.39
CA GLU A 10 -10.53 10.62 -9.52
C GLU A 10 -10.90 10.97 -10.98
N SER A 11 -10.92 9.98 -11.87
CA SER A 11 -11.60 10.09 -13.18
C SER A 11 -12.65 9.00 -13.40
N ARG A 12 -12.92 8.19 -12.38
CA ARG A 12 -13.93 7.13 -12.35
C ARG A 12 -14.62 7.24 -11.00
N THR A 13 -15.95 7.27 -11.01
CA THR A 13 -16.85 7.47 -9.86
C THR A 13 -16.77 6.35 -8.78
N THR A 14 -15.71 5.55 -8.77
CA THR A 14 -15.52 4.37 -7.92
C THR A 14 -14.08 4.34 -7.40
N SER A 15 -13.90 4.61 -6.11
CA SER A 15 -12.63 4.44 -5.41
C SER A 15 -12.28 2.94 -5.38
N ALA A 16 -11.28 2.53 -6.15
CA ALA A 16 -10.82 1.14 -6.15
C ALA A 16 -9.86 0.93 -4.98
N VAL A 17 -10.21 0.02 -4.08
CA VAL A 17 -9.36 -0.40 -2.97
C VAL A 17 -8.45 -1.52 -3.43
N ILE A 18 -7.13 -1.29 -3.36
CA ILE A 18 -6.15 -2.29 -3.74
C ILE A 18 -5.46 -2.85 -2.49
N ASN A 19 -5.57 -4.17 -2.28
CA ASN A 19 -4.95 -4.87 -1.16
C ASN A 19 -3.82 -5.80 -1.64
N PRO A 20 -2.55 -5.57 -1.23
CA PRO A 20 -1.42 -6.43 -1.61
C PRO A 20 -1.53 -7.89 -1.14
N ALA A 21 -2.36 -8.17 -0.13
CA ALA A 21 -2.58 -9.54 0.35
C ALA A 21 -3.34 -10.43 -0.66
N SER A 22 -3.92 -9.84 -1.72
CA SER A 22 -4.58 -10.57 -2.80
C SER A 22 -3.59 -11.17 -3.83
N LEU A 23 -2.28 -10.92 -3.68
CA LEU A 23 -1.27 -11.49 -4.56
C LEU A 23 -1.13 -13.01 -4.35
N PRO A 24 -0.85 -13.79 -5.41
CA PRO A 24 -0.63 -15.24 -5.31
C PRO A 24 0.47 -15.56 -4.30
N GLN A 25 0.35 -16.66 -3.56
CA GLN A 25 1.44 -17.17 -2.72
C GLN A 25 2.58 -17.71 -3.59
N GLY A 26 3.82 -17.60 -3.11
CA GLY A 26 5.00 -18.21 -3.74
C GLY A 26 6.07 -17.25 -4.26
N PHE A 27 5.84 -15.93 -4.17
CA PHE A 27 6.89 -14.95 -4.47
C PHE A 27 7.88 -14.81 -3.32
N ALA A 28 9.13 -14.46 -3.66
CA ALA A 28 10.10 -13.99 -2.69
C ALA A 28 9.67 -12.62 -2.13
N GLN A 29 10.14 -12.31 -0.93
CA GLN A 29 9.81 -11.03 -0.28
C GLN A 29 10.16 -9.80 -1.15
N ALA A 30 11.27 -9.86 -1.89
CA ALA A 30 11.68 -8.77 -2.77
C ALA A 30 10.68 -8.55 -3.93
N GLU A 31 10.22 -9.63 -4.55
CA GLU A 31 9.24 -9.57 -5.65
C GLU A 31 7.89 -9.02 -5.17
N TYR A 32 7.46 -9.42 -3.96
CA TYR A 32 6.29 -8.80 -3.33
C TYR A 32 6.47 -7.30 -3.15
N MET A 33 7.64 -6.84 -2.68
CA MET A 33 7.89 -5.42 -2.48
C MET A 33 7.87 -4.63 -3.80
N ASP A 34 8.46 -5.17 -4.87
CA ASP A 34 8.44 -4.51 -6.18
C ASP A 34 7.01 -4.31 -6.68
N ILE A 35 6.15 -5.32 -6.52
CA ILE A 35 4.74 -5.23 -6.90
C ILE A 35 3.99 -4.25 -5.99
N CYS A 36 4.12 -4.36 -4.67
CA CYS A 36 3.50 -3.46 -3.69
C CYS A 36 3.83 -1.99 -3.95
N LEU A 37 5.10 -1.69 -4.21
CA LEU A 37 5.57 -0.32 -4.45
C LEU A 37 5.08 0.20 -5.82
N ALA A 38 4.97 -0.68 -6.82
CA ALA A 38 4.34 -0.32 -8.09
C ALA A 38 2.85 -0.01 -7.92
N MET A 39 2.13 -0.79 -7.12
CA MET A 39 0.71 -0.54 -6.78
C MET A 39 0.56 0.79 -6.04
N LEU A 40 1.42 1.05 -5.04
CA LEU A 40 1.43 2.29 -4.28
C LEU A 40 1.60 3.52 -5.19
N ARG A 41 2.45 3.45 -6.22
CA ARG A 41 2.65 4.56 -7.16
C ARG A 41 1.43 4.90 -8.02
N ALA A 42 0.45 4.01 -8.12
CA ALA A 42 -0.79 4.22 -8.86
C ALA A 42 -1.92 4.83 -8.01
N CYS A 43 -1.63 5.13 -6.74
CA CYS A 43 -2.63 5.49 -5.74
C CYS A 43 -2.40 6.90 -5.20
N ASP A 44 -3.44 7.45 -4.60
CA ASP A 44 -3.47 8.82 -4.09
C ASP A 44 -3.32 8.91 -2.58
N GLU A 45 -3.70 7.82 -1.91
CA GLU A 45 -3.55 7.69 -0.48
C GLU A 45 -3.27 6.24 -0.07
N ILE A 46 -2.67 6.11 1.10
CA ILE A 46 -2.32 4.86 1.74
C ILE A 46 -3.02 4.76 3.09
N HIS A 47 -3.73 3.66 3.35
CA HIS A 47 -4.34 3.38 4.64
C HIS A 47 -3.52 2.32 5.40
N LEU A 48 -3.08 2.68 6.60
CA LEU A 48 -2.21 1.87 7.45
C LEU A 48 -3.02 1.28 8.62
N LEU A 49 -3.05 -0.05 8.72
CA LEU A 49 -3.72 -0.76 9.81
C LEU A 49 -3.02 -0.61 11.18
N PRO A 50 -3.73 -0.86 12.29
CA PRO A 50 -3.12 -0.99 13.61
C PRO A 50 -1.95 -1.97 13.60
N GLY A 51 -0.82 -1.54 14.17
CA GLY A 51 0.40 -2.37 14.22
C GLY A 51 1.27 -2.34 12.97
N TRP A 52 0.97 -1.54 11.94
CA TRP A 52 1.79 -1.44 10.71
C TRP A 52 3.29 -1.22 10.97
N LYS A 53 3.65 -0.51 12.05
CA LYS A 53 5.03 -0.20 12.45
C LYS A 53 5.88 -1.45 12.73
N THR A 54 5.27 -2.60 12.99
CA THR A 54 5.98 -3.87 13.21
C THR A 54 6.23 -4.65 11.92
N SER A 55 5.65 -4.20 10.79
CA SER A 55 5.78 -4.83 9.48
C SER A 55 6.84 -4.09 8.64
N PRO A 56 8.00 -4.71 8.34
CA PRO A 56 9.02 -4.08 7.50
C PRO A 56 8.50 -3.63 6.13
N GLY A 57 7.58 -4.40 5.54
CA GLY A 57 6.94 -4.06 4.26
C GLY A 57 6.05 -2.82 4.36
N ALA A 58 5.23 -2.72 5.40
CA ALA A 58 4.36 -1.56 5.59
C ALA A 58 5.17 -0.28 5.91
N CYS A 59 6.29 -0.42 6.62
CA CYS A 59 7.24 0.66 6.82
C CYS A 59 7.88 1.13 5.51
N ALA A 60 8.20 0.21 4.59
CA ALA A 60 8.74 0.56 3.28
C ALA A 60 7.69 1.26 2.39
N GLU A 61 6.45 0.77 2.39
CA GLU A 61 5.32 1.40 1.68
C GLU A 61 5.05 2.82 2.23
N TYR A 62 4.99 2.99 3.56
CA TYR A 62 4.83 4.31 4.18
C TYR A 62 5.98 5.28 3.84
N ALA A 63 7.22 4.80 3.85
CA ALA A 63 8.38 5.62 3.49
C ALA A 63 8.30 6.10 2.02
N MET A 64 7.87 5.22 1.11
CA MET A 64 7.66 5.59 -0.29
C MET A 64 6.49 6.58 -0.44
N ALA A 65 5.34 6.33 0.21
CA ALA A 65 4.20 7.24 0.20
C ALA A 65 4.59 8.64 0.68
N THR A 66 5.35 8.71 1.78
CA THR A 66 5.88 9.98 2.31
C THR A 66 6.77 10.68 1.29
N LYS A 67 7.64 9.95 0.60
CA LYS A 67 8.52 10.50 -0.45
C LYS A 67 7.75 11.00 -1.67
N LEU A 68 6.62 10.36 -1.99
CA LEU A 68 5.74 10.76 -3.11
C LEU A 68 4.79 11.91 -2.73
N GLY A 69 4.76 12.34 -1.47
CA GLY A 69 3.82 13.35 -0.99
C GLY A 69 2.38 12.83 -0.92
N MET A 70 2.20 11.52 -0.84
CA MET A 70 0.92 10.85 -0.78
C MET A 70 0.28 11.01 0.61
N ALA A 71 -1.05 11.10 0.67
CA ALA A 71 -1.78 11.15 1.94
C ALA A 71 -1.71 9.79 2.65
N ALA A 72 -1.41 9.79 3.95
CA ALA A 72 -1.38 8.58 4.78
C ALA A 72 -2.45 8.64 5.86
N VAL A 73 -3.37 7.67 5.85
CA VAL A 73 -4.46 7.52 6.82
C VAL A 73 -4.09 6.42 7.80
N PHE A 74 -4.13 6.72 9.09
CA PHE A 74 -3.83 5.77 10.16
C PHE A 74 -5.13 5.26 10.76
N LEU A 75 -5.38 3.96 10.64
CA LEU A 75 -6.54 3.32 11.24
C LEU A 75 -6.18 2.95 12.69
N THR A 76 -7.00 3.43 13.63
CA THR A 76 -6.85 3.20 15.09
C THR A 76 -7.61 1.97 15.55
#